data_AF-A0A3E4N282-F1
#
_entry.id   AF-A0A3E4N282-F1
#
_cell.length_a   1.000
_cell.length_b   1.000
_cell.length_c   1.000
_cell.angle_alpha   90.00
_cell.angle_beta   90.00
_cell.angle_gamma   90.00
#
_symmetry.space_group_name_H-M   'P 1'
#
loop_
_entity.id
_entity.type
_entity.pdbx_description
1 polymer ?
#
loop_
_entity_poly.entity_id
_entity_poly.type
_entity_poly.pdbx_seq_one_letter_code
_entity_poly.pdbx_strand_id
1 'polypeptide(L)'
;MSNYYYLVAGLPSVSLDDGKLSYTVENFKSELYPSLSDKDKKLIDLFYLKFDNINLLKLLKDKDAGIDERGNFSAEELLLLIEAVRQGDACEKKFPSYLYDFIALYLQNSGEEHFVAEEALAAAYYAYAMRCGNRFISRWFEFSLNVNNILSAFILRKYKMEVAPRIVGDTEVCEQLRTSNARDFGLGEQLAYMEELQRIAEMEELVEREKKTDLLAWKWLEDESFFNYFTVERLFVFLLQLEMIERWISLDKEKGNELFRQMIQHLKEEVQIPEEFRK
;
A
#
# COMPACT_ATOMS: atom_id res chain seq x y z
N MET A 1 -4.92 7.25 22.31
CA MET A 1 -5.24 7.33 20.88
C MET A 1 -5.91 8.67 20.66
N SER A 2 -5.50 9.42 19.65
CA SER A 2 -6.16 10.67 19.28
C SER A 2 -7.52 10.33 18.68
N ASN A 3 -8.57 11.03 19.09
CA ASN A 3 -9.89 10.89 18.49
C ASN A 3 -10.12 12.04 17.51
N TYR A 4 -10.38 11.70 16.25
CA TYR A 4 -10.50 12.61 15.12
C TYR A 4 -11.96 12.88 14.75
N TYR A 5 -12.81 13.13 15.74
CA TYR A 5 -14.25 13.35 15.53
C TYR A 5 -14.54 14.39 14.44
N TYR A 6 -13.87 15.55 14.48
CA TYR A 6 -14.08 16.62 13.50
C TYR A 6 -13.53 16.29 12.11
N LEU A 7 -12.36 15.65 12.02
CA LEU A 7 -11.79 15.29 10.71
C LEU A 7 -12.60 14.17 10.05
N VAL A 8 -13.01 13.17 10.82
CA VAL A 8 -13.79 12.06 10.27
C VAL A 8 -15.21 12.47 9.90
N ALA A 9 -15.88 13.25 10.75
CA ALA A 9 -17.22 13.77 10.44
C ALA A 9 -17.20 14.77 9.27
N GLY A 10 -16.07 15.44 9.06
CA GLY A 10 -15.83 16.36 7.95
C GLY A 10 -15.15 15.72 6.75
N LEU A 11 -15.01 14.39 6.70
CA LEU A 11 -14.40 13.74 5.53
C LEU A 11 -15.19 14.14 4.29
N PRO A 12 -14.50 14.60 3.23
CA PRO A 12 -15.17 15.02 2.02
C PRO A 12 -15.90 13.81 1.45
N SER A 13 -17.16 14.02 1.05
CA SER A 13 -17.85 13.02 0.25
C SER A 13 -17.07 12.90 -1.05
N VAL A 14 -16.37 11.79 -1.22
CA VAL A 14 -15.69 11.51 -2.48
C VAL A 14 -16.78 11.49 -3.55
N SER A 15 -16.54 12.21 -4.63
CA SER A 15 -17.43 12.30 -5.79
C SER A 15 -16.59 12.44 -7.06
N LEU A 16 -17.19 12.16 -8.20
CA LEU A 16 -16.58 12.42 -9.49
C LEU A 16 -17.27 13.61 -10.14
N ASP A 17 -16.48 14.62 -10.47
CA ASP A 17 -16.91 15.77 -11.25
C ASP A 17 -16.10 15.82 -12.55
N ASP A 18 -16.79 15.73 -13.68
CA ASP A 18 -16.20 15.63 -15.03
C ASP A 18 -15.06 14.58 -15.16
N GLY A 19 -15.25 13.42 -14.53
CA GLY A 19 -14.27 12.32 -14.54
C GLY A 19 -12.99 12.58 -13.73
N LYS A 20 -12.99 13.61 -12.88
CA LYS A 20 -11.96 13.87 -11.88
C LYS A 20 -12.52 13.66 -10.48
N LEU A 21 -11.67 13.16 -9.59
CA LEU A 21 -11.97 13.09 -8.17
C LEU A 21 -12.10 14.50 -7.60
N SER A 22 -13.16 14.73 -6.83
CA SER A 22 -13.33 15.97 -6.05
C SER A 22 -12.36 16.07 -4.87
N TYR A 23 -11.75 14.96 -4.48
CA TYR A 23 -10.76 14.90 -3.41
C TYR A 23 -9.70 13.83 -3.70
N THR A 24 -8.43 14.19 -3.59
CA THR A 24 -7.29 13.34 -3.98
C THR A 24 -6.38 13.01 -2.79
N VAL A 25 -5.45 12.09 -3.00
CA VAL A 25 -4.31 11.81 -2.10
C VAL A 25 -3.49 13.07 -1.84
N GLU A 26 -3.40 13.98 -2.82
CA GLU A 26 -2.75 15.28 -2.68
C GLU A 26 -3.56 16.22 -1.77
N ASN A 27 -4.89 16.29 -1.93
CA ASN A 27 -5.76 17.04 -1.03
C ASN A 27 -5.66 16.52 0.41
N PHE A 28 -5.61 15.20 0.61
CA PHE A 28 -5.41 14.62 1.93
C PHE A 28 -4.13 15.14 2.58
N LYS A 29 -3.03 15.18 1.81
CA LYS A 29 -1.71 15.62 2.29
C LYS A 29 -1.66 17.11 2.63
N SER A 30 -2.39 17.96 1.90
CA SER A 30 -2.40 19.40 2.14
C SER A 30 -3.43 19.84 3.19
N GLU A 31 -4.55 19.13 3.33
CA GLU A 31 -5.69 19.58 4.16
C GLU A 31 -5.85 18.80 5.47
N LEU A 32 -5.75 17.46 5.44
CA LEU A 32 -6.00 16.62 6.62
C LEU A 32 -4.72 16.30 7.39
N TYR A 33 -3.64 15.97 6.68
CA TYR A 33 -2.35 15.60 7.28
C TYR A 33 -1.80 16.64 8.27
N PRO A 34 -1.83 17.97 8.01
CA PRO A 34 -1.29 18.95 8.94
C PRO A 34 -1.95 18.92 10.33
N SER A 35 -3.22 18.53 10.39
CA SER A 35 -4.06 18.47 11.60
C SER A 35 -3.84 17.21 12.45
N LEU A 36 -3.03 16.26 11.99
CA LEU A 36 -2.74 15.03 12.71
C LEU A 36 -1.70 15.22 13.80
N SER A 37 -1.79 14.41 14.86
CA SER A 37 -0.74 14.34 15.88
C SER A 37 0.57 13.80 15.28
N ASP A 38 1.73 14.17 15.83
CA ASP A 38 3.03 13.66 15.36
C ASP A 38 3.13 12.13 15.37
N LYS A 39 2.43 11.48 16.29
CA LYS A 39 2.37 10.01 16.36
C LYS A 39 1.57 9.45 15.18
N ASP A 40 0.46 10.07 14.84
CA ASP A 40 -0.44 9.61 13.78
C ASP A 40 0.08 9.99 12.39
N LYS A 41 0.80 11.12 12.26
CA LYS A 41 1.57 11.46 11.06
C LYS A 41 2.52 10.34 10.67
N LYS A 42 3.30 9.81 11.63
CA LYS A 42 4.20 8.67 11.38
C LYS A 42 3.50 7.42 10.85
N LEU A 43 2.22 7.22 11.18
CA LEU A 43 1.43 6.11 10.66
C LEU A 43 0.96 6.38 9.23
N ILE A 44 0.55 7.62 8.93
CA ILE A 44 0.21 8.04 7.56
C ILE A 44 1.44 8.07 6.67
N ASP A 45 2.60 8.50 7.16
CA ASP A 45 3.85 8.56 6.42
C ASP A 45 4.21 7.19 5.82
N LEU A 46 3.85 6.08 6.49
CA LEU A 46 4.04 4.72 5.97
C LEU A 46 3.37 4.52 4.61
N PHE A 47 2.19 5.09 4.38
CA PHE A 47 1.54 5.01 3.08
C PHE A 47 2.35 5.74 2.00
N TYR A 48 2.90 6.92 2.32
CA TYR A 48 3.63 7.75 1.36
C TYR A 48 5.04 7.22 1.06
N LEU A 49 5.62 6.39 1.93
CA LEU A 49 6.91 5.76 1.71
C LEU A 49 6.98 4.89 0.45
N LYS A 50 5.85 4.40 -0.07
CA LYS A 50 5.84 3.69 -1.38
C LYS A 50 6.31 4.60 -2.52
N PHE A 51 5.96 5.88 -2.48
CA PHE A 51 6.44 6.87 -3.47
C PHE A 51 7.91 7.16 -3.26
N ASP A 52 8.35 7.32 -2.00
CA ASP A 52 9.76 7.52 -1.65
C ASP A 52 10.63 6.33 -2.09
N ASN A 53 10.15 5.10 -1.96
CA ASN A 53 10.85 3.90 -2.41
C ASN A 53 11.07 3.90 -3.93
N ILE A 54 10.04 4.26 -4.70
CA ILE A 54 10.14 4.39 -6.16
C ILE A 54 11.10 5.51 -6.53
N ASN A 55 11.01 6.66 -5.86
CA ASN A 55 11.89 7.80 -6.07
C ASN A 55 13.35 7.45 -5.76
N LEU A 56 13.60 6.74 -4.65
CA LEU A 56 14.93 6.30 -4.26
C LEU A 56 15.56 5.38 -5.32
N LEU A 57 14.81 4.39 -5.81
CA LEU A 57 15.30 3.51 -6.89
C LEU A 57 15.62 4.27 -8.18
N LYS A 58 14.82 5.29 -8.53
CA LYS A 58 15.10 6.15 -9.69
C LYS A 58 16.38 6.95 -9.48
N LEU A 59 16.52 7.62 -8.34
CA LEU A 59 17.68 8.46 -8.02
C LEU A 59 18.98 7.67 -7.87
N LEU A 60 18.91 6.41 -7.41
CA LEU A 60 20.05 5.50 -7.37
C LEU A 60 20.55 5.11 -8.78
N LYS A 61 19.65 5.07 -9.78
CA LYS A 61 19.98 4.78 -11.18
C LYS A 61 20.41 6.03 -11.95
N ASP A 62 19.74 7.15 -11.70
CA ASP A 62 19.99 8.46 -12.32
C ASP A 62 19.68 9.59 -11.33
N LYS A 63 20.72 10.33 -10.95
CA LYS A 63 20.63 11.44 -9.99
C LYS A 63 19.78 12.62 -10.47
N ASP A 64 19.58 12.73 -11.78
CA ASP A 64 18.82 13.82 -12.42
C ASP A 64 17.37 13.38 -12.75
N ALA A 65 16.96 12.18 -12.31
CA ALA A 65 15.63 11.65 -12.54
C ALA A 65 14.54 12.44 -11.81
N GLY A 66 13.41 12.67 -12.50
CA GLY A 66 12.21 13.24 -11.90
C GLY A 66 11.58 12.32 -10.86
N ILE A 67 11.09 12.90 -9.76
CA ILE A 67 10.46 12.18 -8.64
C ILE A 67 8.95 12.44 -8.57
N ASP A 68 8.24 11.54 -7.89
CA ASP A 68 6.86 11.76 -7.46
C ASP A 68 6.85 12.58 -6.16
N GLU A 69 6.36 13.82 -6.24
CA GLU A 69 6.34 14.77 -5.11
C GLU A 69 5.36 14.39 -3.99
N ARG A 70 4.53 13.34 -4.19
CA ARG A 70 3.69 12.80 -3.12
C ARG A 70 4.48 12.09 -2.03
N GLY A 71 5.74 11.73 -2.27
CA GLY A 71 6.64 11.17 -1.26
C GLY A 71 6.83 12.07 -0.03
N ASN A 72 7.35 11.52 1.06
CA ASN A 72 7.65 12.29 2.26
C ASN A 72 8.93 13.11 2.13
N PHE A 73 9.83 12.72 1.23
CA PHE A 73 11.14 13.34 1.07
C PHE A 73 11.28 14.02 -0.29
N SER A 74 11.93 15.17 -0.28
CA SER A 74 12.34 15.85 -1.52
C SER A 74 13.47 15.08 -2.23
N ALA A 75 13.68 15.38 -3.52
CA ALA A 75 14.79 14.81 -4.29
C ALA A 75 16.14 15.14 -3.65
N GLU A 76 16.30 16.38 -3.16
CA GLU A 76 17.51 16.83 -2.48
C GLU A 76 17.79 16.02 -1.21
N GLU A 77 16.77 15.76 -0.39
CA GLU A 77 16.93 14.95 0.82
C GLU A 77 17.28 13.49 0.52
N LEU A 78 16.66 12.88 -0.49
CA LEU A 78 17.00 11.51 -0.90
C LEU A 78 18.42 11.44 -1.47
N LEU A 79 18.86 12.42 -2.25
CA LEU A 79 20.23 12.51 -2.77
C LEU A 79 21.25 12.70 -1.65
N LEU A 80 20.96 13.53 -0.66
CA LEU A 80 21.80 13.69 0.53
C LEU A 80 21.90 12.39 1.33
N LEU A 81 20.79 11.64 1.48
CA LEU A 81 20.81 10.33 2.12
C LEU A 81 21.69 9.34 1.36
N ILE A 82 21.58 9.28 0.02
CA ILE A 82 22.42 8.42 -0.82
C ILE A 82 23.90 8.76 -0.62
N GLU A 83 24.24 10.04 -0.62
CA GLU A 83 25.63 10.49 -0.47
C GLU A 83 26.17 10.22 0.94
N ALA A 84 25.37 10.44 1.99
CA ALA A 84 25.73 10.11 3.36
C ALA A 84 26.06 8.61 3.51
N VAL A 85 25.26 7.73 2.90
CA VAL A 85 25.54 6.28 2.92
C VAL A 85 26.84 5.94 2.17
N ARG A 86 27.10 6.58 1.02
CA ARG A 86 28.36 6.39 0.27
C ARG A 86 29.59 6.81 1.06
N GLN A 87 29.47 7.87 1.87
CA GLN A 87 30.56 8.37 2.71
C GLN A 87 30.71 7.59 4.03
N GLY A 88 29.76 6.71 4.35
CA GLY A 88 29.74 5.94 5.59
C GLY A 88 29.28 6.76 6.81
N ASP A 89 28.55 7.85 6.57
CA ASP A 89 27.99 8.71 7.62
C ASP A 89 26.84 8.01 8.35
N ALA A 90 26.57 8.42 9.58
CA ALA A 90 25.48 7.86 10.37
C ALA A 90 24.10 8.23 9.80
N CYS A 91 23.16 7.28 9.83
CA CYS A 91 21.77 7.52 9.43
C CYS A 91 21.13 8.63 10.29
N GLU A 92 20.62 9.67 9.64
CA GLU A 92 19.82 10.68 10.31
C GLU A 92 18.48 10.09 10.79
N LYS A 93 18.03 10.49 11.98
CA LYS A 93 16.80 9.98 12.61
C LYS A 93 15.51 10.35 11.86
N LYS A 94 15.58 11.27 10.90
CA LYS A 94 14.42 11.70 10.10
C LYS A 94 14.04 10.67 9.04
N PHE A 95 14.99 9.88 8.56
CA PHE A 95 14.73 8.83 7.59
C PHE A 95 14.34 7.53 8.28
N PRO A 96 13.39 6.75 7.72
CA PRO A 96 13.21 5.36 8.10
C PRO A 96 14.53 4.59 7.95
N SER A 97 14.91 3.85 8.99
CA SER A 97 16.20 3.16 9.03
C SER A 97 16.41 2.21 7.84
N TYR A 98 15.33 1.59 7.36
CA TYR A 98 15.41 0.64 6.25
C TYR A 98 15.88 1.28 4.94
N LEU A 99 15.68 2.59 4.74
CA LEU A 99 16.17 3.28 3.53
C LEU A 99 17.70 3.31 3.52
N TYR A 100 18.31 3.65 4.67
CA TYR A 100 19.76 3.64 4.81
C TYR A 100 20.32 2.22 4.61
N ASP A 101 19.74 1.24 5.29
CA ASP A 101 20.15 -0.17 5.20
C ASP A 101 20.04 -0.69 3.75
N PHE A 102 18.96 -0.32 3.06
CA PHE A 102 18.76 -0.68 1.66
C PHE A 102 19.77 -0.02 0.72
N ILE A 103 20.08 1.27 0.90
CA ILE A 103 21.08 1.96 0.04
C ILE A 103 22.45 1.29 0.22
N ALA A 104 22.82 0.97 1.46
CA ALA A 104 24.07 0.26 1.74
C ALA A 104 24.10 -1.11 1.04
N LEU A 105 23.00 -1.87 1.14
CA LEU A 105 22.85 -3.14 0.43
C LEU A 105 22.93 -2.97 -1.09
N TYR A 106 22.23 -1.99 -1.65
CA TYR A 106 22.21 -1.71 -3.09
C TYR A 106 23.61 -1.38 -3.62
N LEU A 107 24.37 -0.53 -2.92
CA LEU A 107 25.72 -0.14 -3.33
C LEU A 107 26.72 -1.31 -3.24
N GLN A 108 26.52 -2.24 -2.30
CA GLN A 108 27.35 -3.44 -2.17
C GLN A 108 27.09 -4.47 -3.27
N ASN A 109 25.84 -4.59 -3.73
CA ASN A 109 25.40 -5.62 -4.69
C ASN A 109 25.16 -5.04 -6.10
N SER A 110 25.53 -3.78 -6.35
CA SER A 110 25.29 -3.14 -7.64
C SER A 110 26.10 -3.84 -8.73
N GLY A 111 25.41 -4.51 -9.66
CA GLY A 111 26.03 -5.28 -10.75
C GLY A 111 26.00 -6.80 -10.54
N GLU A 112 25.48 -7.30 -9.42
CA GLU A 112 25.21 -8.73 -9.25
C GLU A 112 24.00 -9.17 -10.06
N GLU A 113 24.14 -10.29 -10.80
CA GLU A 113 23.10 -10.79 -11.73
C GLU A 113 21.79 -11.20 -11.02
N HIS A 114 21.87 -11.59 -9.75
CA HIS A 114 20.73 -12.08 -8.98
C HIS A 114 20.12 -11.06 -8.02
N PHE A 115 20.70 -9.86 -7.91
CA PHE A 115 20.19 -8.83 -7.00
C PHE A 115 19.04 -8.05 -7.63
N VAL A 116 17.83 -8.22 -7.08
CA VAL A 116 16.64 -7.49 -7.51
C VAL A 116 16.34 -6.38 -6.51
N ALA A 117 16.78 -5.16 -6.82
CA ALA A 117 16.68 -3.99 -5.95
C ALA A 117 15.24 -3.69 -5.54
N GLU A 118 14.30 -3.84 -6.46
CA GLU A 118 12.86 -3.64 -6.23
C GLU A 118 12.30 -4.61 -5.17
N GLU A 119 12.67 -5.89 -5.23
CA GLU A 119 12.22 -6.93 -4.28
C GLU A 119 12.87 -6.72 -2.90
N ALA A 120 14.16 -6.39 -2.87
CA ALA A 120 14.88 -6.11 -1.63
C ALA A 120 14.33 -4.88 -0.90
N LEU A 121 14.05 -3.78 -1.62
CA LEU A 121 13.47 -2.58 -1.05
C LEU A 121 12.03 -2.83 -0.56
N ALA A 122 11.24 -3.58 -1.33
CA ALA A 122 9.89 -3.94 -0.92
C ALA A 122 9.90 -4.78 0.37
N ALA A 123 10.80 -5.77 0.48
CA ALA A 123 10.93 -6.60 1.69
C ALA A 123 11.26 -5.74 2.92
N ALA A 124 12.22 -4.82 2.77
CA ALA A 124 12.63 -3.90 3.83
C ALA A 124 11.48 -2.96 4.25
N TYR A 125 10.74 -2.44 3.28
CA TYR A 125 9.59 -1.57 3.50
C TYR A 125 8.46 -2.27 4.26
N TYR A 126 8.04 -3.47 3.82
CA TYR A 126 6.99 -4.22 4.51
C TYR A 126 7.43 -4.60 5.93
N ALA A 127 8.67 -5.07 6.11
CA ALA A 127 9.21 -5.40 7.43
C ALA A 127 9.22 -4.19 8.38
N TYR A 128 9.54 -3.00 7.87
CA TYR A 128 9.50 -1.76 8.64
C TYR A 128 8.06 -1.36 8.99
N ALA A 129 7.15 -1.37 8.01
CA ALA A 129 5.78 -0.91 8.18
C ALA A 129 4.96 -1.82 9.11
N MET A 130 5.19 -3.14 9.08
CA MET A 130 4.58 -4.09 10.03
C MET A 130 5.04 -3.88 11.49
N ARG A 131 6.10 -3.10 11.74
CA ARG A 131 6.60 -2.79 13.10
C ARG A 131 6.10 -1.44 13.63
N CYS A 132 5.12 -0.81 12.97
CA CYS A 132 4.65 0.54 13.28
C CYS A 132 3.94 0.72 14.64
N GLY A 133 3.68 -0.37 15.38
CA GLY A 133 3.02 -0.32 16.69
C GLY A 133 1.51 -0.05 16.65
N ASN A 134 0.93 0.11 15.45
CA ASN A 134 -0.51 0.12 15.24
C ASN A 134 -0.96 -1.24 14.67
N ARG A 135 -1.84 -1.94 15.38
CA ARG A 135 -2.26 -3.30 15.00
C ARG A 135 -2.98 -3.36 13.65
N PHE A 136 -3.89 -2.43 13.39
CA PHE A 136 -4.64 -2.40 12.14
C PHE A 136 -3.71 -2.15 10.95
N ILE A 137 -2.88 -1.10 11.04
CA ILE A 137 -1.96 -0.73 9.96
C ILE A 137 -0.90 -1.82 9.74
N SER A 138 -0.38 -2.42 10.81
CA SER A 138 0.50 -3.59 10.70
C SER A 138 -0.16 -4.74 9.92
N ARG A 139 -1.42 -5.07 10.24
CA ARG A 139 -2.16 -6.14 9.55
C ARG A 139 -2.45 -5.79 8.10
N TRP A 140 -2.67 -4.51 7.79
CA TRP A 140 -2.83 -4.06 6.41
C TRP A 140 -1.57 -4.32 5.58
N PHE A 141 -0.39 -4.01 6.12
CA PHE A 141 0.88 -4.26 5.44
C PHE A 141 1.16 -5.75 5.27
N GLU A 142 0.83 -6.57 6.28
CA GLU A 142 0.92 -8.03 6.18
C GLU A 142 -0.06 -8.59 5.13
N PHE A 143 -1.31 -8.14 5.14
CA PHE A 143 -2.32 -8.51 4.13
C PHE A 143 -1.83 -8.15 2.72
N SER A 144 -1.35 -6.92 2.53
CA SER A 144 -0.84 -6.42 1.24
C SER A 144 0.35 -7.25 0.75
N LEU A 145 1.29 -7.58 1.66
CA LEU A 145 2.42 -8.46 1.34
C LEU A 145 1.94 -9.84 0.89
N ASN A 146 1.01 -10.44 1.64
CA ASN A 146 0.46 -11.76 1.34
C ASN A 146 -0.26 -11.78 0.00
N VAL A 147 -1.15 -10.82 -0.27
CA VAL A 147 -1.86 -10.72 -1.56
C VAL A 147 -0.88 -10.64 -2.73
N ASN A 148 0.10 -9.74 -2.66
CA ASN A 148 1.09 -9.55 -3.72
C ASN A 148 1.93 -10.81 -3.96
N ASN A 149 2.43 -11.44 -2.89
CA ASN A 149 3.22 -12.65 -2.99
C ASN A 149 2.41 -13.84 -3.53
N ILE A 150 1.17 -14.02 -3.07
CA ILE A 150 0.30 -15.13 -3.49
C ILE A 150 -0.05 -14.99 -4.98
N LEU A 151 -0.47 -13.81 -5.44
CA LEU A 151 -0.76 -13.57 -6.85
C LEU A 151 0.47 -13.78 -7.73
N SER A 152 1.63 -13.30 -7.28
CA SER A 152 2.92 -13.52 -7.96
C SER A 152 3.26 -15.01 -8.04
N ALA A 153 3.08 -15.74 -6.93
CA ALA A 153 3.35 -17.18 -6.87
C ALA A 153 2.43 -18.00 -7.80
N PHE A 154 1.15 -17.62 -7.91
CA PHE A 154 0.24 -18.24 -8.89
C PHE A 154 0.68 -17.99 -10.33
N ILE A 155 1.06 -16.76 -10.67
CA ILE A 155 1.57 -16.41 -12.00
C ILE A 155 2.84 -17.21 -12.31
N LEU A 156 3.81 -17.24 -11.41
CA LEU A 156 5.07 -17.96 -11.59
C LEU A 156 4.82 -19.46 -11.82
N ARG A 157 3.92 -20.09 -11.05
CA ARG A 157 3.52 -21.49 -11.29
C ARG A 157 2.85 -21.69 -12.64
N LYS A 158 1.93 -20.81 -13.04
CA LYS A 158 1.26 -20.87 -14.35
C LYS A 158 2.27 -20.87 -15.50
N TYR A 159 3.35 -20.11 -15.36
CA TYR A 159 4.43 -20.02 -16.35
C TYR A 159 5.63 -20.95 -16.08
N LYS A 160 5.52 -21.88 -15.11
CA LYS A 160 6.57 -22.85 -14.75
C LYS A 160 7.90 -22.20 -14.35
N MET A 161 7.84 -21.03 -13.72
CA MET A 161 8.98 -20.31 -13.16
C MET A 161 9.17 -20.66 -11.69
N GLU A 162 10.38 -20.49 -11.18
CA GLU A 162 10.68 -20.70 -9.76
C GLU A 162 9.99 -19.65 -8.89
N VAL A 163 9.28 -20.11 -7.86
CA VAL A 163 8.52 -19.24 -6.93
C VAL A 163 9.44 -18.65 -5.87
N ALA A 164 10.25 -19.49 -5.23
CA ALA A 164 10.97 -19.12 -4.02
C ALA A 164 11.86 -17.85 -4.14
N PRO A 165 12.61 -17.64 -5.24
CA PRO A 165 13.45 -16.46 -5.39
C PRO A 165 12.68 -15.14 -5.51
N ARG A 166 11.38 -15.19 -5.81
CA ARG A 166 10.53 -14.02 -6.08
C ARG A 166 9.61 -13.64 -4.93
N ILE A 167 9.63 -14.41 -3.83
CA ILE A 167 8.82 -14.12 -2.65
C ILE A 167 9.48 -13.03 -1.83
N VAL A 168 8.77 -11.91 -1.66
CA VAL A 168 9.22 -10.73 -0.91
C VAL A 168 8.93 -10.90 0.58
N GLY A 169 9.85 -10.53 1.46
CA GLY A 169 9.64 -10.55 2.92
C GLY A 169 9.94 -11.90 3.58
N ASP A 170 9.69 -12.03 4.89
CA ASP A 170 10.11 -13.18 5.69
C ASP A 170 9.08 -13.55 6.77
N THR A 171 7.82 -13.69 6.35
CA THR A 171 6.73 -14.14 7.22
C THR A 171 6.51 -15.64 7.08
N GLU A 172 5.71 -16.23 7.98
CA GLU A 172 5.32 -17.65 7.87
C GLU A 172 4.65 -17.97 6.51
N VAL A 173 3.80 -17.06 6.01
CA VAL A 173 3.19 -17.18 4.68
C VAL A 173 4.27 -17.16 3.59
N CYS A 174 5.30 -16.31 3.72
CA CYS A 174 6.41 -16.29 2.75
C CYS A 174 7.14 -17.64 2.71
N GLU A 175 7.42 -18.23 3.87
CA GLU A 175 8.08 -19.54 3.96
C GLU A 175 7.22 -20.66 3.36
N GLN A 176 5.91 -20.64 3.61
CA GLN A 176 4.99 -21.60 2.99
C GLN A 176 4.96 -21.44 1.46
N LEU A 177 4.96 -20.20 0.94
CA LEU A 177 5.01 -19.95 -0.50
C LEU A 177 6.31 -20.45 -1.15
N ARG A 178 7.44 -20.37 -0.44
CA ARG A 178 8.74 -20.85 -0.94
C ARG A 178 8.84 -22.37 -0.99
N THR A 179 8.24 -23.05 -0.03
CA THR A 179 8.50 -24.48 0.22
C THR A 179 7.37 -25.41 -0.19
N SER A 180 6.12 -24.92 -0.23
CA SER A 180 4.94 -25.75 -0.46
C SER A 180 4.73 -26.08 -1.93
N ASN A 181 4.34 -27.33 -2.19
CA ASN A 181 3.93 -27.83 -3.50
C ASN A 181 2.40 -27.97 -3.65
N ALA A 182 1.63 -27.70 -2.58
CA ALA A 182 0.17 -27.76 -2.64
C ALA A 182 -0.38 -26.68 -3.60
N ARG A 183 -1.54 -26.93 -4.23
CA ARG A 183 -2.14 -26.02 -5.22
C ARG A 183 -2.34 -24.60 -4.65
N ASP A 184 -2.78 -24.53 -3.41
CA ASP A 184 -3.04 -23.32 -2.63
C ASP A 184 -1.90 -23.02 -1.64
N PHE A 185 -0.74 -23.67 -1.79
CA PHE A 185 0.40 -23.58 -0.88
C PHE A 185 0.12 -24.06 0.56
N GLY A 186 -1.05 -24.64 0.84
CA GLY A 186 -1.48 -25.00 2.20
C GLY A 186 -2.08 -23.81 2.98
N LEU A 187 -2.38 -22.70 2.29
CA LEU A 187 -2.87 -21.46 2.91
C LEU A 187 -4.41 -21.37 2.93
N GLY A 188 -5.15 -22.30 2.33
CA GLY A 188 -6.60 -22.21 2.17
C GLY A 188 -7.37 -22.07 3.49
N GLU A 189 -6.95 -22.79 4.54
CA GLU A 189 -7.58 -22.68 5.88
C GLU A 189 -7.04 -21.49 6.70
N GLN A 190 -5.83 -21.02 6.39
CA GLN A 190 -5.17 -19.92 7.12
C GLN A 190 -5.66 -18.55 6.65
N LEU A 191 -5.95 -18.39 5.36
CA LEU A 191 -6.28 -17.11 4.74
C LEU A 191 -7.68 -17.16 4.12
N ALA A 192 -8.64 -16.51 4.78
CA ALA A 192 -10.05 -16.48 4.35
C ALA A 192 -10.27 -15.96 2.92
N TYR A 193 -9.33 -15.17 2.39
CA TYR A 193 -9.37 -14.60 1.05
C TYR A 193 -8.66 -15.45 -0.02
N MET A 194 -8.16 -16.64 0.32
CA MET A 194 -7.35 -17.46 -0.59
C MET A 194 -8.12 -17.94 -1.83
N GLU A 195 -9.37 -18.36 -1.67
CA GLU A 195 -10.23 -18.77 -2.79
C GLU A 195 -10.52 -17.62 -3.76
N GLU A 196 -10.61 -16.39 -3.25
CA GLU A 196 -10.79 -15.19 -4.06
C GLU A 196 -9.51 -14.87 -4.84
N LEU A 197 -8.33 -14.95 -4.20
CA LEU A 197 -7.05 -14.79 -4.89
C LEU A 197 -6.80 -15.82 -5.99
N GLN A 198 -7.21 -17.07 -5.79
CA GLN A 198 -7.14 -18.09 -6.85
C GLN A 198 -7.95 -17.70 -8.08
N ARG A 199 -9.20 -17.26 -7.86
CA ARG A 199 -10.08 -16.78 -8.95
C ARG A 199 -9.49 -15.56 -9.65
N ILE A 200 -8.95 -14.61 -8.90
CA ILE A 200 -8.28 -13.41 -9.44
C ILE A 200 -7.07 -13.80 -10.30
N ALA A 201 -6.24 -14.73 -9.84
CA ALA A 201 -5.05 -15.16 -10.57
C ALA A 201 -5.37 -15.80 -11.93
N GLU A 202 -6.52 -16.46 -12.05
CA GLU A 202 -6.99 -17.09 -13.30
C GLU A 202 -7.48 -16.08 -14.36
N MET A 203 -7.81 -14.85 -13.98
CA MET A 203 -8.32 -13.82 -14.89
C MET A 203 -7.29 -13.43 -15.96
N GLU A 204 -7.68 -13.37 -17.24
CA GLU A 204 -6.75 -13.05 -18.33
C GLU A 204 -6.56 -11.54 -18.54
N GLU A 205 -7.62 -10.76 -18.34
CA GLU A 205 -7.58 -9.30 -18.52
C GLU A 205 -6.88 -8.65 -17.32
N LEU A 206 -5.77 -7.95 -17.58
CA LEU A 206 -4.88 -7.42 -16.54
C LEU A 206 -5.54 -6.30 -15.75
N VAL A 207 -6.30 -5.41 -16.40
CA VAL A 207 -6.98 -4.29 -15.74
C VAL A 207 -8.09 -4.82 -14.83
N GLU A 208 -8.84 -5.83 -15.27
CA GLU A 208 -9.87 -6.49 -14.47
C GLU A 208 -9.26 -7.22 -13.28
N ARG A 209 -8.12 -7.89 -13.46
CA ARG A 209 -7.37 -8.53 -12.37
C ARG A 209 -6.92 -7.51 -11.32
N GLU A 210 -6.37 -6.37 -11.74
CA GLU A 210 -5.96 -5.30 -10.82
C GLU A 210 -7.17 -4.75 -10.05
N LYS A 211 -8.28 -4.46 -10.75
CA LYS A 211 -9.53 -3.99 -10.12
C LYS A 211 -10.10 -4.98 -9.11
N LYS A 212 -10.11 -6.28 -9.42
CA LYS A 212 -10.57 -7.31 -8.47
C LYS A 212 -9.64 -7.45 -7.26
N THR A 213 -8.34 -7.27 -7.46
CA THR A 213 -7.37 -7.25 -6.36
C THR A 213 -7.64 -6.06 -5.43
N ASP A 214 -7.87 -4.88 -6.00
CA ASP A 214 -8.20 -3.67 -5.23
C ASP A 214 -9.55 -3.81 -4.51
N LEU A 215 -10.57 -4.41 -5.14
CA LEU A 215 -11.86 -4.70 -4.50
C LEU A 215 -11.75 -5.65 -3.31
N LEU A 216 -10.91 -6.69 -3.42
CA LEU A 216 -10.61 -7.58 -2.31
C LEU A 216 -9.97 -6.81 -1.15
N ALA A 217 -9.00 -5.95 -1.45
CA ALA A 217 -8.34 -5.12 -0.47
C ALA A 217 -9.29 -4.10 0.18
N TRP A 218 -10.19 -3.51 -0.62
CA TRP A 218 -11.23 -2.61 -0.17
C TRP A 218 -12.16 -3.28 0.86
N LYS A 219 -12.67 -4.47 0.53
CA LYS A 219 -13.53 -5.24 1.44
C LYS A 219 -12.81 -5.56 2.75
N TRP A 220 -11.55 -5.99 2.66
CA TRP A 220 -10.73 -6.25 3.84
C TRP A 220 -10.60 -5.00 4.74
N LEU A 221 -10.39 -3.82 4.13
CA LEU A 221 -10.30 -2.55 4.85
C LEU A 221 -11.61 -2.19 5.55
N GLU A 222 -12.75 -2.40 4.91
CA GLU A 222 -14.07 -2.14 5.50
C GLU A 222 -14.34 -3.07 6.69
N ASP A 223 -14.13 -4.38 6.52
CA ASP A 223 -14.33 -5.39 7.55
C ASP A 223 -13.44 -5.13 8.79
N GLU A 224 -12.16 -4.87 8.57
CA GLU A 224 -11.18 -4.68 9.66
C GLU A 224 -11.27 -3.29 10.32
N SER A 225 -11.85 -2.31 9.64
CA SER A 225 -12.07 -0.97 10.17
C SER A 225 -13.46 -0.74 10.75
N PHE A 226 -14.31 -1.77 10.79
CA PHE A 226 -15.72 -1.66 11.23
C PHE A 226 -15.90 -0.94 12.57
N PHE A 227 -15.02 -1.20 13.54
CA PHE A 227 -15.07 -0.57 14.89
C PHE A 227 -14.23 0.71 15.02
N ASN A 228 -13.53 1.12 13.95
CA ASN A 228 -12.64 2.28 13.94
C ASN A 228 -13.39 3.51 13.39
N TYR A 229 -14.25 4.12 14.21
CA TYR A 229 -15.10 5.21 13.74
C TYR A 229 -14.40 6.57 13.68
N PHE A 230 -13.61 6.93 14.68
CA PHE A 230 -13.02 8.29 14.82
C PHE A 230 -11.53 8.25 15.08
N THR A 231 -10.82 7.30 14.45
CA THR A 231 -9.42 7.01 14.75
C THR A 231 -8.52 7.22 13.52
N VAL A 232 -7.20 7.15 13.72
CA VAL A 232 -6.22 7.28 12.62
C VAL A 232 -6.40 6.17 11.58
N GLU A 233 -6.83 4.97 12.00
CA GLU A 233 -7.12 3.84 11.13
C GLU A 233 -8.18 4.21 10.09
N ARG A 234 -9.22 4.96 10.48
CA ARG A 234 -10.25 5.41 9.54
C ARG A 234 -9.70 6.37 8.49
N LEU A 235 -8.80 7.27 8.91
CA LEU A 235 -8.13 8.20 8.00
C LEU A 235 -7.17 7.46 7.05
N PHE A 236 -6.48 6.42 7.55
CA PHE A 236 -5.59 5.58 6.75
C PHE A 236 -6.39 4.75 5.72
N VAL A 237 -7.54 4.17 6.11
CA VAL A 237 -8.47 3.51 5.19
C VAL A 237 -8.93 4.46 4.10
N PHE A 238 -9.37 5.66 4.49
CA PHE A 238 -9.82 6.67 3.54
C PHE A 238 -8.71 7.03 2.53
N LEU A 239 -7.47 7.21 3.00
CA LEU A 239 -6.31 7.48 2.15
C LEU A 239 -6.02 6.35 1.16
N LEU A 240 -6.13 5.09 1.59
CA LEU A 240 -5.99 3.93 0.70
C LEU A 240 -7.09 3.87 -0.35
N GLN A 241 -8.33 4.12 0.06
CA GLN A 241 -9.49 4.14 -0.83
C GLN A 241 -9.38 5.23 -1.90
N LEU A 242 -8.92 6.43 -1.52
CA LEU A 242 -8.65 7.51 -2.47
C LEU A 242 -7.63 7.07 -3.53
N GLU A 243 -6.54 6.41 -3.10
CA GLU A 243 -5.51 5.95 -4.02
C GLU A 243 -6.01 4.88 -5.00
N MET A 244 -6.83 3.93 -4.54
CA MET A 244 -7.43 2.93 -5.41
C MET A 244 -8.31 3.59 -6.48
N ILE A 245 -9.13 4.56 -6.08
CA ILE A 245 -10.01 5.27 -7.01
C ILE A 245 -9.20 6.10 -8.02
N GLU A 246 -8.14 6.80 -7.57
CA GLU A 246 -7.24 7.53 -8.47
C GLU A 246 -6.62 6.62 -9.52
N ARG A 247 -6.14 5.44 -9.11
CA ARG A 247 -5.58 4.45 -10.04
C ARG A 247 -6.63 3.98 -11.04
N TRP A 248 -7.85 3.67 -10.62
CA TRP A 248 -8.90 3.23 -11.53
C TRP A 248 -9.30 4.29 -12.57
N ILE A 249 -9.39 5.57 -12.17
CA ILE A 249 -9.69 6.67 -13.09
C ILE A 249 -8.57 6.85 -14.11
N SER A 250 -7.31 6.69 -13.68
CA SER A 250 -6.15 6.76 -14.56
C SER A 250 -6.10 5.61 -15.57
N LEU A 251 -6.58 4.42 -15.20
CA LEU A 251 -6.56 3.23 -16.04
C LEU A 251 -7.70 3.21 -17.07
N ASP A 252 -8.91 3.59 -16.67
CA ASP A 252 -10.09 3.59 -17.54
C ASP A 252 -11.12 4.58 -16.98
N LYS A 253 -11.22 5.76 -17.60
CA LYS A 253 -12.10 6.84 -17.13
C LYS A 253 -13.56 6.40 -17.07
N GLU A 254 -14.07 5.65 -18.07
CA GLU A 254 -15.48 5.27 -18.12
C GLU A 254 -15.80 4.19 -17.08
N LYS A 255 -15.00 3.11 -17.01
CA LYS A 255 -15.22 2.05 -16.01
C LYS A 255 -14.88 2.50 -14.59
N GLY A 256 -13.86 3.36 -14.42
CA GLY A 256 -13.53 3.97 -13.14
C GLY A 256 -14.70 4.79 -12.59
N ASN A 257 -15.36 5.55 -13.47
CA ASN A 257 -16.56 6.31 -13.11
C ASN A 257 -17.74 5.41 -12.71
N GLU A 258 -17.95 4.27 -13.40
CA GLU A 258 -19.03 3.33 -13.08
C GLU A 258 -18.81 2.63 -11.73
N LEU A 259 -17.62 2.08 -11.51
CA LEU A 259 -17.21 1.41 -10.27
C LEU A 259 -17.31 2.35 -9.07
N PHE A 260 -16.83 3.58 -9.23
CA PHE A 260 -16.96 4.62 -8.21
C PHE A 260 -18.42 4.86 -7.81
N ARG A 261 -19.33 4.96 -8.78
CA ARG A 261 -20.77 5.18 -8.51
C ARG A 261 -21.40 4.00 -7.77
N GLN A 262 -21.06 2.76 -8.16
CA GLN A 262 -21.51 1.56 -7.47
C GLN A 262 -21.00 1.49 -6.02
N MET A 263 -19.77 1.96 -5.76
CA MET A 263 -19.19 1.98 -4.42
C MET A 263 -19.77 3.06 -3.52
N ILE A 264 -19.97 4.28 -4.03
CA ILE A 264 -20.67 5.33 -3.27
C ILE A 264 -22.09 4.90 -2.90
N GLN A 265 -22.74 4.13 -3.78
CA GLN A 265 -24.05 3.57 -3.47
C GLN A 265 -23.97 2.57 -2.30
N HIS A 266 -23.03 1.62 -2.33
CA HIS A 266 -22.81 0.69 -1.22
C HIS A 266 -22.48 1.39 0.11
N LEU A 267 -21.56 2.35 0.10
CA LEU A 267 -21.21 3.15 1.28
C LEU A 267 -22.40 3.94 1.84
N LYS A 268 -23.28 4.49 0.98
CA LYS A 268 -24.48 5.21 1.41
C LYS A 268 -25.54 4.28 1.99
N GLU A 269 -25.61 3.04 1.52
CA GLU A 269 -26.55 2.03 2.02
C GLU A 269 -26.14 1.52 3.42
N GLU A 270 -24.83 1.42 3.71
CA GLU A 270 -24.32 1.07 5.04
C GLU A 270 -24.45 2.19 6.08
N VAL A 271 -24.46 3.46 5.64
CA VAL A 271 -24.66 4.64 6.51
C VAL A 271 -26.16 5.00 6.63
N GLN A 272 -27.06 4.02 6.57
CA GLN A 272 -28.43 4.26 7.01
C GLN A 272 -28.46 4.33 8.54
N ILE A 273 -28.53 5.57 9.04
CA ILE A 273 -28.98 5.88 10.40
C ILE A 273 -30.26 5.06 10.64
N PRO A 274 -30.30 4.13 11.64
CA PRO A 274 -31.50 3.37 11.93
C PRO A 274 -32.68 4.31 12.07
N GLU A 275 -33.85 3.95 11.54
CA GLU A 275 -35.03 4.84 11.53
C GLU A 275 -35.37 5.41 12.92
N GLU A 276 -34.96 4.70 13.98
CA GLU A 276 -35.09 5.10 15.39
C GLU A 276 -34.37 6.41 15.76
N PHE A 277 -33.35 6.81 15.00
CA PHE A 277 -32.57 8.04 15.24
C PHE A 277 -32.92 9.19 14.27
N ARG A 278 -33.88 8.99 13.35
CA ARG A 278 -34.47 10.08 12.55
C ARG A 278 -35.61 10.73 13.33
N LYS A 279 -35.26 11.59 14.29
CA LYS A 279 -36.21 12.51 14.94
C LYS A 279 -35.80 13.96 14.69
#